data_AF-T1A6Y4-F1
#
_entry.id   AF-T1A6Y4-F1
#
_cell.length_a   1.000
_cell.length_b   1.000
_cell.length_c   1.000
_cell.angle_alpha   90.00
_cell.angle_beta   90.00
_cell.angle_gamma   90.00
#
_symmetry.space_group_name_H-M   'P 1'
#
loop_
_entity.id
_entity.type
_entity.pdbx_description
1 polymer ?
#
loop_
_entity_poly.entity_id
_entity_poly.type
_entity_poly.pdbx_seq_one_letter_code
_entity_poly.pdbx_strand_id
1 'polypeptide(L)'
;DLHAGIERTRIFSARLLELNLIEPIDIEVEFEDGTLRHCQDLYTVNQEVLGSIPDAVAVELFRRGYLALMHMMIASLRHVRVMARRKNAQLLSNTEALVRAQGGAS
;
A
#
# COMPACT_ATOMS: atom_id res chain seq x y z
N ASP A 1 21.92 4.80 -9.05
CA ASP A 1 22.42 4.52 -7.69
C ASP A 1 21.26 4.56 -6.69
N LEU A 2 21.25 3.64 -5.74
CA LEU A 2 20.25 3.51 -4.67
C LEU A 2 20.21 4.76 -3.79
N HIS A 3 21.36 5.35 -3.49
CA HIS A 3 21.45 6.54 -2.64
C HIS A 3 20.65 7.73 -3.20
N ALA A 4 20.82 8.00 -4.50
CA ALA A 4 20.04 9.04 -5.19
C ALA A 4 18.53 8.73 -5.22
N GLY A 5 18.13 7.46 -5.23
CA GLY A 5 16.73 7.05 -5.12
C GLY A 5 16.15 7.33 -3.75
N ILE A 6 16.87 6.97 -2.69
CA ILE A 6 16.48 7.20 -1.30
C ILE A 6 16.29 8.70 -1.05
N GLU A 7 17.23 9.54 -1.50
CA GLU A 7 17.13 10.98 -1.27
C GLU A 7 15.94 11.61 -2.02
N ARG A 8 15.65 11.14 -3.24
CA ARG A 8 14.45 11.58 -3.98
C ARG A 8 13.17 11.20 -3.23
N THR A 9 13.08 9.98 -2.71
CA THR A 9 11.94 9.56 -1.90
C THR A 9 11.81 10.41 -0.64
N ARG A 10 12.92 10.68 0.06
CA ARG A 10 12.93 11.51 1.27
C ARG A 10 12.40 12.92 0.99
N ILE A 11 12.88 13.57 -0.08
CA ILE A 11 12.44 14.92 -0.47
C ILE A 11 10.95 14.94 -0.85
N PHE A 12 10.52 13.94 -1.62
CA PHE A 12 9.11 13.80 -2.01
C PHE A 12 8.21 13.60 -0.79
N SER A 13 8.53 12.65 0.10
CA SER A 13 7.75 12.38 1.31
C SER A 13 7.73 13.58 2.25
N ALA A 14 8.84 14.29 2.42
CA ALA A 14 8.88 15.51 3.23
C ALA A 14 7.92 16.58 2.70
N ARG A 15 7.89 16.79 1.38
CA ARG A 15 6.97 17.74 0.76
C ARG A 15 5.50 17.36 0.95
N LEU A 16 5.17 16.08 0.85
CA LEU A 16 3.81 15.60 1.10
C LEU A 16 3.40 15.79 2.57
N LEU A 17 4.31 15.56 3.52
CA LEU A 17 4.06 15.81 4.94
C LEU A 17 3.80 17.29 5.24
N GLU A 18 4.60 18.21 4.67
CA GLU A 18 4.40 19.66 4.80
C GLU A 18 3.01 20.11 4.33
N LEU A 19 2.47 19.45 3.30
CA LEU A 19 1.16 19.74 2.72
C LEU A 19 0.03 18.95 3.37
N ASN A 20 0.31 18.17 4.42
CA ASN A 20 -0.64 17.26 5.07
C ASN A 20 -1.31 16.27 4.08
N LEU A 21 -0.55 15.83 3.07
CA LEU A 21 -1.01 14.93 2.02
C LEU A 21 -0.84 13.44 2.36
N ILE A 22 -0.37 13.10 3.56
CA ILE A 22 -0.18 11.71 3.98
C ILE A 22 -1.19 11.38 5.06
N GLU A 23 -1.95 10.31 4.85
CA GLU A 23 -2.91 9.79 5.82
C GLU A 23 -2.71 8.29 6.06
N PRO A 24 -3.04 7.79 7.27
CA PRO A 24 -3.07 6.36 7.51
C PRO A 24 -4.17 5.70 6.67
N ILE A 25 -3.96 4.44 6.28
CA ILE A 25 -4.98 3.61 5.64
C ILE A 25 -5.06 2.26 6.33
N ASP A 26 -6.29 1.87 6.68
CA ASP A 26 -6.58 0.53 7.16
C ASP A 26 -6.96 -0.36 5.98
N ILE A 27 -6.16 -1.39 5.74
CA ILE A 27 -6.48 -2.43 4.76
C ILE A 27 -6.84 -3.69 5.51
N GLU A 28 -8.11 -4.05 5.46
CA GLU A 28 -8.58 -5.35 5.91
C GLU A 28 -8.63 -6.33 4.75
N VAL A 29 -8.16 -7.55 4.99
CA VAL A 29 -8.22 -8.66 4.05
C VAL A 29 -8.91 -9.82 4.71
N GLU A 30 -10.01 -10.26 4.10
CA GLU A 30 -10.71 -11.49 4.44
C GLU A 30 -10.05 -12.69 3.75
N PHE A 31 -9.94 -13.78 4.51
CA PHE A 31 -9.31 -15.02 4.11
C PHE A 31 -10.39 -16.05 3.76
N GLU A 32 -10.03 -17.03 2.93
CA GLU A 32 -10.96 -18.11 2.55
C GLU A 32 -11.37 -19.01 3.73
N ASP A 33 -10.61 -18.98 4.83
CA ASP A 33 -10.97 -19.62 6.11
C ASP A 33 -11.88 -18.74 7.00
N GLY A 34 -12.32 -17.59 6.49
CA GLY A 34 -13.17 -16.62 7.21
C GLY A 34 -12.41 -15.73 8.20
N THR A 35 -11.08 -15.83 8.30
CA THR A 35 -10.31 -14.96 9.19
C THR A 35 -10.08 -13.58 8.55
N LEU A 36 -10.03 -12.54 9.38
CA LEU A 36 -9.64 -11.18 8.95
C LEU A 36 -8.19 -10.94 9.35
N ARG A 37 -7.43 -10.25 8.49
CA ARG A 37 -6.15 -9.65 8.85
C ARG A 37 -6.11 -8.19 8.44
N HIS A 38 -5.60 -7.37 9.35
CA HIS A 38 -5.34 -5.96 9.11
C HIS A 38 -3.88 -5.77 8.69
N CYS A 39 -3.67 -5.01 7.62
CA CYS A 39 -2.36 -4.44 7.34
C CYS A 39 -2.26 -3.12 8.12
N GLN A 40 -1.49 -3.13 9.20
CA GLN A 40 -1.24 -1.97 10.06
C GLN A 40 -0.10 -1.11 9.51
N ASP A 41 0.00 0.13 10.01
CA ASP A 41 1.08 1.08 9.73
C ASP A 41 1.28 1.43 8.24
N LEU A 42 0.20 1.35 7.46
CA LEU A 42 0.20 1.77 6.06
C LEU A 42 -0.28 3.22 5.93
N TYR A 43 0.31 3.91 4.97
CA TYR A 43 -0.01 5.29 4.66
C TYR A 43 -0.26 5.46 3.16
N THR A 44 -1.14 6.39 2.82
CA THR A 44 -1.48 6.75 1.44
C THR A 44 -1.60 8.27 1.30
N VAL A 45 -1.89 8.71 0.07
CA VAL A 45 -2.17 10.11 -0.24
C VAL A 45 -3.58 10.48 0.19
N ASN A 46 -3.70 11.54 1.00
CA ASN A 46 -4.98 12.14 1.34
C ASN A 46 -5.56 12.88 0.12
N GLN A 47 -6.59 12.28 -0.49
CA GLN A 47 -7.20 12.79 -1.72
C GLN A 47 -8.09 14.01 -1.47
N GLU A 48 -8.64 14.16 -0.27
CA GLU A 48 -9.44 15.33 0.11
C GLU A 48 -8.55 16.59 0.21
N VAL A 49 -7.44 16.49 0.96
CA VAL A 49 -6.44 17.54 1.07
C VAL A 49 -5.86 17.85 -0.30
N LEU A 50 -5.53 16.83 -1.12
CA LEU A 50 -5.06 17.01 -2.50
C LEU A 50 -6.05 17.80 -3.37
N GLY A 51 -7.36 17.58 -3.19
CA GLY A 51 -8.40 18.31 -3.92
C GLY A 51 -8.57 19.78 -3.48
N SER A 52 -8.05 20.13 -2.30
CA SER A 52 -8.19 21.45 -1.68
C SER A 52 -6.91 22.30 -1.67
N ILE A 53 -5.79 21.80 -2.23
CA ILE A 53 -4.54 22.56 -2.24
C ILE A 53 -4.66 23.85 -3.07
N PRO A 54 -3.92 24.92 -2.73
CA PRO A 54 -3.91 26.12 -3.55
C PRO A 54 -3.38 25.88 -4.97
N ASP A 55 -3.91 26.58 -5.97
CA ASP A 55 -3.52 26.45 -7.39
C ASP A 55 -2.01 26.53 -7.61
N ALA A 56 -1.33 27.45 -6.91
CA ALA A 56 0.12 27.61 -7.01
C ALA A 56 0.87 26.34 -6.56
N VAL A 57 0.36 25.66 -5.54
CA VAL A 57 0.89 24.38 -5.06
C VAL A 57 0.56 23.27 -6.05
N ALA A 58 -0.65 23.23 -6.59
CA ALA A 58 -1.01 22.25 -7.61
C ALA A 58 -0.09 22.32 -8.84
N VAL A 59 0.18 23.53 -9.34
CA VAL A 59 1.11 23.76 -10.47
C VAL A 59 2.55 23.35 -10.11
N GLU A 60 2.99 23.63 -8.88
CA GLU A 60 4.30 23.20 -8.37
C GLU A 60 4.43 21.67 -8.38
N LEU A 61 3.46 20.97 -7.78
CA LEU A 61 3.43 19.51 -7.73
C LEU A 61 3.35 18.88 -9.12
N PHE A 62 2.57 19.48 -10.04
CA PHE A 62 2.50 19.04 -11.42
C PHE A 62 3.87 19.14 -12.11
N ARG A 63 4.51 20.31 -12.05
CA ARG A 63 5.81 20.54 -12.71
C ARG A 63 6.94 19.69 -12.14
N ARG A 64 6.86 19.33 -10.86
CA ARG A 64 7.80 18.39 -10.22
C ARG A 64 7.53 16.92 -10.54
N GLY A 65 6.40 16.61 -11.20
CA GLY A 65 5.95 15.24 -11.45
C GLY A 65 5.36 14.54 -10.22
N TYR A 66 5.14 15.27 -9.12
CA TYR A 66 4.67 14.69 -7.86
C TYR A 66 3.22 14.21 -7.94
N LEU A 67 2.37 14.89 -8.75
CA LEU A 67 1.00 14.42 -9.00
C LEU A 67 0.97 12.99 -9.58
N ALA A 68 1.85 12.69 -10.55
CA ALA A 68 1.95 11.36 -11.13
C ALA A 68 2.41 10.32 -10.09
N LEU A 69 3.41 10.66 -9.27
CA LEU A 69 3.88 9.79 -8.19
C LEU A 69 2.79 9.50 -7.16
N MET A 70 2.02 10.51 -6.76
CA MET A 70 0.90 10.36 -5.83
C MET A 70 -0.19 9.44 -6.40
N HIS A 71 -0.57 9.60 -7.67
CA HIS A 71 -1.50 8.68 -8.31
C HIS A 71 -0.96 7.25 -8.39
N MET A 72 0.34 7.07 -8.60
CA MET A 72 0.98 5.75 -8.56
C MET A 72 0.95 5.13 -7.15
N MET A 73 1.16 5.92 -6.09
CA MET A 73 0.99 5.46 -4.71
C MET A 73 -0.44 4.96 -4.47
N ILE A 74 -1.45 5.75 -4.84
CA ILE A 74 -2.87 5.35 -4.70
C ILE A 74 -3.16 4.08 -5.52
N ALA A 75 -2.71 4.03 -6.77
CA ALA A 75 -2.91 2.86 -7.64
C ALA A 75 -2.25 1.59 -7.08
N SER A 76 -1.13 1.73 -6.37
CA SER A 76 -0.38 0.61 -5.80
C SER A 76 -1.16 -0.16 -4.72
N LEU A 77 -2.12 0.49 -4.04
CA LEU A 77 -2.94 -0.13 -3.01
C LEU A 77 -3.76 -1.33 -3.53
N ARG A 78 -4.15 -1.31 -4.81
CA ARG A 78 -4.82 -2.46 -5.45
C ARG A 78 -3.93 -3.70 -5.45
N HIS A 79 -2.62 -3.53 -5.60
CA HIS A 79 -1.67 -4.63 -5.58
C HIS A 79 -1.50 -5.22 -4.18
N VAL A 80 -1.64 -4.43 -3.11
CA VAL A 80 -1.60 -4.93 -1.72
C VAL A 80 -2.66 -5.99 -1.51
N ARG A 81 -3.91 -5.72 -1.94
CA ARG A 81 -5.02 -6.70 -1.86
C ARG A 81 -4.74 -7.98 -2.66
N VAL A 82 -4.17 -7.84 -3.86
CA VAL A 82 -3.81 -9.00 -4.71
C VAL A 82 -2.71 -9.84 -4.06
N MET A 83 -1.65 -9.21 -3.54
CA MET A 83 -0.57 -9.90 -2.86
C MET A 83 -1.05 -10.59 -1.58
N ALA A 84 -1.91 -9.94 -0.82
CA ALA A 84 -2.52 -10.53 0.36
C ALA A 84 -3.30 -11.79 -0.01
N ARG A 85 -4.23 -11.73 -0.98
CA ARG A 85 -4.95 -12.92 -1.49
C ARG A 85 -4.02 -14.05 -1.91
N ARG A 86 -2.95 -13.74 -2.64
CA ARG A 86 -1.95 -14.74 -3.08
C ARG A 86 -1.22 -15.38 -1.90
N LYS A 87 -0.80 -14.59 -0.92
CA LYS A 87 -0.16 -15.09 0.31
C LYS A 87 -1.11 -16.00 1.09
N ASN A 88 -2.39 -15.65 1.12
CA ASN A 88 -3.42 -16.40 1.84
C ASN A 88 -3.68 -17.76 1.20
N ALA A 89 -3.85 -17.82 -0.12
CA ALA A 89 -4.03 -19.08 -0.85
C ALA A 89 -2.85 -20.06 -0.64
N GLN A 90 -1.62 -19.54 -0.54
CA GLN A 90 -0.45 -20.36 -0.20
C GLN A 90 -0.51 -20.93 1.22
N LEU A 91 -0.97 -20.15 2.20
CA LEU A 91 -1.09 -20.61 3.59
C LEU A 91 -2.17 -21.69 3.75
N LEU A 92 -3.33 -21.54 3.07
CA LEU A 92 -4.36 -22.58 3.04
C LEU A 92 -3.83 -23.89 2.44
N SER A 93 -3.22 -23.81 1.25
CA SER A 93 -2.66 -24.99 0.57
C SER A 93 -1.63 -25.73 1.43
N ASN A 94 -0.75 -24.99 2.13
CA ASN A 94 0.21 -25.58 3.05
C ASN A 94 -0.48 -26.26 4.25
N THR A 95 -1.57 -25.69 4.76
CA THR A 95 -2.33 -26.24 5.88
C THR A 95 -3.05 -27.53 5.48
N GLU A 96 -3.71 -27.54 4.32
CA GLU A 96 -4.35 -28.74 3.76
C GLU A 96 -3.33 -29.86 3.48
N ALA A 97 -2.14 -29.51 2.99
CA ALA A 97 -1.06 -30.46 2.75
C ALA A 97 -0.57 -31.10 4.07
N LEU A 98 -0.45 -30.32 5.15
CA LEU A 98 -0.08 -30.82 6.47
C LEU A 98 -1.15 -31.76 7.05
N VAL A 99 -2.43 -31.40 6.96
CA VAL A 99 -3.54 -32.25 7.42
C VAL A 99 -3.59 -33.56 6.64
N ARG A 100 -3.41 -33.53 5.31
CA ARG A 100 -3.36 -34.74 4.48
C ARG A 100 -2.16 -35.63 4.82
N ALA A 101 -1.00 -35.05 5.10
CA ALA A 101 0.19 -35.81 5.51
C ALA A 101 0.02 -36.50 6.88
N GLN A 102 -0.77 -35.90 7.79
CA GLN A 102 -1.07 -36.48 9.11
C GLN A 102 -2.21 -37.51 9.08
N GLY A 103 -3.17 -37.38 8.16
CA GLY A 103 -4.31 -38.29 8.01
C GLY A 103 -4.06 -39.55 7.16
N GLY A 104 -2.90 -39.67 6.52
CA GLY A 104 -2.53 -40.81 5.66
C GLY A 104 -1.78 -41.96 6.37
N ALA A 105 -1.68 -41.93 7.70
CA ALA A 105 -0.94 -42.91 8.50
C ALA A 105 -1.84 -43.88 9.29
N SER A 106 -3.03 -44.19 8.78
CA SER A 106 -3.94 -45.19 9.37
C SER A 106 -4.24 -46.31 8.39
#